data_AF-A0A926K4R2-F1
#
_entry.id   AF-A0A926K4R2-F1
#
_cell.length_a   1.000
_cell.length_b   1.000
_cell.length_c   1.000
_cell.angle_alpha   90.00
_cell.angle_beta   90.00
_cell.angle_gamma   90.00
#
_symmetry.space_group_name_H-M   'P 1'
#
loop_
_entity.id
_entity.type
_entity.pdbx_description
1 polymer ?
#
loop_
_entity_poly.entity_id
_entity_poly.type
_entity_poly.pdbx_seq_one_letter_code
_entity_poly.pdbx_strand_id
1 'polypeptide(L)'
;MGAGSSGAYAAADPTVTTTSSAPRAYADDAAYAPPRSTQESSHEKAEHASIGELVGDISQGLTTLLRQEVELAKAEVRESATRAGKAAGQFGAAALAGWMTLLFLSLAVWEWLSSALDSRGWAAVIVMAVWGIVAAVLAAMGRRTTQQIQGLPRTTETAKRVPDALKGNEEAR
;
A
#
# COMPACT_ATOMS: atom_id res chain seq x y z
N MET A 1 -57.65 31.31 -12.79
CA MET A 1 -56.48 31.39 -13.70
C MET A 1 -55.43 30.44 -13.17
N GLY A 2 -54.95 29.51 -14.00
CA GLY A 2 -53.82 28.61 -13.66
C GLY A 2 -54.22 27.19 -13.26
N ALA A 3 -54.74 26.41 -14.23
CA ALA A 3 -54.81 24.96 -14.17
C ALA A 3 -53.48 24.34 -14.61
N GLY A 4 -53.23 23.09 -14.18
CA GLY A 4 -52.34 22.15 -14.87
C GLY A 4 -51.40 21.37 -13.92
N SER A 5 -51.78 20.21 -13.38
CA SER A 5 -51.79 18.88 -14.03
C SER A 5 -50.35 18.37 -14.31
N SER A 6 -49.78 17.44 -13.53
CA SER A 6 -50.01 15.97 -13.50
C SER A 6 -49.08 15.17 -14.43
N GLY A 7 -48.54 14.06 -13.90
CA GLY A 7 -47.95 12.94 -14.66
C GLY A 7 -46.49 13.14 -15.05
N ALA A 8 -45.62 12.13 -15.13
CA ALA A 8 -45.83 10.69 -15.14
C ALA A 8 -44.49 9.97 -14.86
N TYR A 9 -44.58 8.79 -14.23
CA TYR A 9 -43.63 7.71 -14.41
C TYR A 9 -43.72 7.20 -15.87
N ALA A 10 -42.60 6.96 -16.55
CA ALA A 10 -42.31 5.73 -17.32
C ALA A 10 -41.21 5.91 -18.39
N ALA A 11 -40.44 4.82 -18.53
CA ALA A 11 -39.88 4.27 -19.77
C ALA A 11 -38.44 4.63 -20.22
N ALA A 12 -37.61 3.59 -20.15
CA ALA A 12 -36.79 3.04 -21.23
C ALA A 12 -35.46 3.74 -21.64
N ASP A 13 -34.35 3.11 -21.24
CA ASP A 13 -33.20 2.79 -22.11
C ASP A 13 -33.73 1.86 -23.24
N PRO A 14 -33.26 1.85 -24.52
CA PRO A 14 -31.85 1.95 -24.93
C PRO A 14 -31.58 2.67 -26.28
N THR A 15 -30.50 3.44 -26.40
CA THR A 15 -29.99 3.84 -27.73
C THR A 15 -28.48 3.70 -27.86
N VAL A 16 -28.09 2.56 -28.44
CA VAL A 16 -26.88 2.36 -29.21
C VAL A 16 -26.91 3.34 -30.40
N THR A 17 -26.02 4.33 -30.41
CA THR A 17 -25.82 5.17 -31.59
C THR A 17 -24.73 4.55 -32.46
N THR A 18 -25.16 3.74 -33.43
CA THR A 18 -24.38 3.38 -34.62
C THR A 18 -24.37 4.58 -35.56
N THR A 19 -23.29 5.37 -35.57
CA THR A 19 -23.03 6.32 -36.68
C THR A 19 -22.25 5.58 -37.76
N SER A 20 -23.00 5.10 -38.74
CA SER A 20 -22.52 4.71 -40.07
C SER A 20 -22.35 5.97 -40.92
N SER A 21 -21.12 6.21 -41.40
CA SER A 21 -20.84 7.20 -42.43
C SER A 21 -19.89 6.61 -43.47
N ALA A 22 -20.37 6.58 -44.71
CA ALA A 22 -19.87 5.91 -45.91
C ALA A 22 -18.51 6.46 -46.44
N PRO A 23 -17.92 5.87 -47.50
CA PRO A 23 -16.48 5.73 -47.66
C PRO A 23 -15.81 7.00 -48.19
N ARG A 24 -14.72 7.40 -47.53
CA ARG A 24 -13.77 8.35 -48.11
C ARG A 24 -12.91 7.61 -49.12
N ALA A 25 -12.97 8.08 -50.36
CA ALA A 25 -12.10 7.65 -51.45
C ALA A 25 -10.64 7.73 -51.00
N TYR A 26 -9.97 6.58 -51.08
CA TYR A 26 -8.55 6.41 -50.87
C TYR A 26 -7.84 6.91 -52.14
N ALA A 27 -7.49 8.18 -52.14
CA ALA A 27 -6.68 8.80 -53.18
C ALA A 27 -5.74 9.81 -52.49
N ASP A 28 -4.64 9.28 -51.95
CA ASP A 28 -3.32 9.95 -51.91
C ASP A 28 -2.30 8.98 -51.30
N ASP A 29 -1.91 7.99 -52.11
CA ASP A 29 -0.67 7.25 -51.92
C ASP A 29 0.49 8.11 -52.44
N ALA A 30 0.92 9.10 -51.66
CA ALA A 30 2.18 9.80 -51.92
C ALA A 30 2.86 10.21 -50.61
N ALA A 31 3.90 9.44 -50.28
CA ALA A 31 5.04 9.85 -49.46
C ALA A 31 4.86 10.00 -47.94
N TYR A 32 4.40 8.95 -47.26
CA TYR A 32 5.04 8.56 -45.99
C TYR A 32 5.80 7.25 -46.20
N ALA A 33 6.99 7.36 -46.79
CA ALA A 33 7.97 6.28 -46.75
C ALA A 33 8.54 6.26 -45.32
N PRO A 34 8.34 5.19 -44.53
CA PRO A 34 9.07 5.05 -43.28
C PRO A 34 10.57 5.05 -43.61
N PRO A 35 11.44 5.72 -42.84
CA PRO A 35 12.87 5.63 -43.06
C PRO A 35 13.32 4.16 -42.90
N ARG A 36 13.53 3.47 -44.03
CA ARG A 36 14.06 2.10 -44.09
C ARG A 36 15.57 2.08 -43.86
N SER A 37 16.07 2.56 -42.72
CA SER A 37 17.52 2.62 -42.49
C SER A 37 18.04 2.10 -41.14
N THR A 38 17.17 1.56 -40.29
CA THR A 38 17.62 0.96 -39.00
C THR A 38 17.46 -0.55 -38.93
N GLN A 39 16.61 -1.15 -39.77
CA GLN A 39 16.31 -2.59 -39.68
C GLN A 39 17.22 -3.46 -40.56
N GLU A 40 17.57 -3.00 -41.77
CA GLU A 40 18.57 -3.68 -42.62
C GLU A 40 19.98 -3.65 -42.00
N SER A 41 20.39 -2.51 -41.44
CA SER A 41 21.70 -2.33 -40.81
C SER A 41 21.92 -3.19 -39.57
N SER A 42 20.86 -3.57 -38.86
CA SER A 42 20.93 -4.48 -37.71
C SER A 42 21.18 -5.93 -38.15
N HIS A 43 20.57 -6.33 -39.28
CA HIS A 43 20.71 -7.67 -39.85
C HIS A 43 22.06 -7.85 -40.56
N GLU A 44 22.52 -6.87 -41.33
CA GLU A 44 23.87 -6.89 -41.94
C GLU A 44 24.97 -6.84 -40.88
N LYS A 45 24.78 -6.05 -39.81
CA LYS A 45 25.74 -6.01 -38.70
C LYS A 45 25.79 -7.35 -37.96
N ALA A 46 24.67 -8.07 -37.83
CA ALA A 46 24.63 -9.40 -37.23
C ALA A 46 25.26 -10.49 -38.13
N GLU A 47 25.14 -10.38 -39.46
CA GLU A 47 25.79 -11.31 -40.41
C GLU A 47 27.32 -11.10 -40.51
N HIS A 48 27.81 -9.90 -40.21
CA HIS A 48 29.24 -9.57 -40.20
C HIS A 48 29.88 -9.48 -38.80
N ALA A 49 29.09 -9.50 -37.73
CA ALA A 49 29.59 -9.42 -36.36
C ALA A 49 30.22 -10.73 -35.92
N SER A 50 31.37 -10.62 -35.24
CA SER A 50 32.02 -11.78 -34.66
C SER A 50 31.17 -12.34 -33.50
N ILE A 51 31.32 -13.64 -33.18
CA ILE A 51 30.64 -14.26 -32.03
C ILE A 51 30.95 -13.51 -30.72
N GLY A 52 32.13 -12.91 -30.59
CA GLY A 52 32.49 -12.09 -29.44
C GLY A 52 31.67 -10.80 -29.32
N GLU A 53 31.23 -10.25 -30.45
CA GLU A 53 30.45 -9.01 -30.53
C GLU A 53 28.96 -9.29 -30.23
N LEU A 54 28.40 -10.40 -30.73
CA LEU A 54 27.04 -10.84 -30.36
C LEU A 54 26.93 -11.17 -28.85
N VAL A 55 27.94 -11.83 -28.28
CA VAL A 55 27.96 -12.14 -26.84
C VAL A 55 28.07 -10.86 -26.01
N GLY A 56 28.82 -9.87 -26.49
CA GLY A 56 28.90 -8.53 -25.90
C GLY A 56 27.54 -7.83 -25.86
N ASP A 57 26.83 -7.80 -26.98
CA ASP A 57 25.51 -7.16 -27.10
C ASP A 57 24.45 -7.84 -26.21
N ILE A 58 24.43 -9.17 -26.15
CA ILE A 58 23.52 -9.93 -25.26
C ILE A 58 23.85 -9.64 -23.79
N SER A 59 25.13 -9.65 -23.42
CA SER A 59 25.57 -9.36 -22.05
C SER A 59 25.20 -7.94 -21.62
N GLN A 60 25.32 -6.98 -22.54
CA GLN A 60 24.92 -5.60 -22.32
C GLN A 60 23.40 -5.48 -22.17
N GLY A 61 22.61 -6.16 -22.99
CA GLY A 61 21.15 -6.22 -22.86
C GLY A 61 20.68 -6.82 -21.53
N LEU A 62 21.29 -7.93 -21.09
CA LEU A 62 21.01 -8.53 -19.77
C LEU A 62 21.38 -7.59 -18.62
N THR A 63 22.52 -6.89 -18.72
CA THR A 63 22.94 -5.89 -17.74
C THR A 63 21.92 -4.73 -17.66
N THR A 64 21.36 -4.32 -18.80
CA THR A 64 20.31 -3.29 -18.85
C THR A 64 19.02 -3.75 -18.19
N LEU A 65 18.56 -4.97 -18.43
CA LEU A 65 17.35 -5.52 -17.78
C LEU A 65 17.51 -5.64 -16.27
N LEU A 66 18.64 -6.18 -15.81
CA LEU A 66 18.93 -6.28 -14.37
C LEU A 66 18.91 -4.90 -13.70
N ARG A 67 19.47 -3.90 -14.36
CA ARG A 67 19.44 -2.53 -13.85
C ARG A 67 18.02 -1.95 -13.82
N GLN A 68 17.18 -2.27 -14.79
CA GLN A 68 15.78 -1.86 -14.83
C GLN A 68 14.95 -2.53 -13.72
N GLU A 69 15.12 -3.83 -13.49
CA GLU A 69 14.47 -4.55 -12.40
C GLU A 69 14.87 -3.98 -11.03
N VAL A 70 16.15 -3.64 -10.86
CA VAL A 70 16.62 -2.98 -9.63
C VAL A 70 16.01 -1.59 -9.47
N GLU A 71 15.96 -0.78 -10.52
CA GLU A 71 15.33 0.55 -10.47
C GLU A 71 13.82 0.46 -10.20
N LEU A 72 13.13 -0.54 -10.77
CA LEU A 72 11.72 -0.79 -10.53
C LEU A 72 11.47 -1.25 -9.09
N ALA A 73 12.21 -2.24 -8.61
CA ALA A 73 12.13 -2.72 -7.23
C ALA A 73 12.42 -1.59 -6.24
N LYS A 74 13.40 -0.73 -6.55
CA LYS A 74 13.69 0.46 -5.75
C LYS A 74 12.54 1.46 -5.75
N ALA A 75 11.87 1.67 -6.90
CA ALA A 75 10.70 2.53 -6.99
C ALA A 75 9.53 1.97 -6.17
N GLU A 76 9.25 0.67 -6.28
CA GLU A 76 8.17 0.00 -5.53
C GLU A 76 8.43 0.01 -4.02
N VAL A 77 9.67 -0.24 -3.59
CA VAL A 77 10.08 -0.12 -2.19
C VAL A 77 9.92 1.32 -1.70
N ARG A 78 10.32 2.32 -2.49
CA ARG A 78 10.16 3.75 -2.13
C ARG A 78 8.69 4.14 -2.00
N GLU A 79 7.84 3.69 -2.92
CA GLU A 79 6.41 3.93 -2.86
C GLU A 79 5.80 3.26 -1.63
N SER A 80 6.13 1.99 -1.39
CA SER A 80 5.70 1.23 -0.22
C SER A 80 6.12 1.91 1.07
N ALA A 81 7.38 2.36 1.16
CA ALA A 81 7.91 3.08 2.31
C ALA A 81 7.19 4.43 2.53
N THR A 82 6.87 5.15 1.45
CA THR A 82 6.14 6.42 1.54
C THR A 82 4.72 6.20 2.04
N ARG A 83 4.01 5.20 1.50
CA ARG A 83 2.65 4.83 1.92
C ARG A 83 2.64 4.36 3.38
N ALA A 84 3.58 3.49 3.76
CA ALA A 84 3.74 3.04 5.13
C ALA A 84 4.09 4.19 6.09
N GLY A 85 4.98 5.10 5.68
CA GLY A 85 5.35 6.29 6.46
C GLY A 85 4.17 7.24 6.66
N LYS A 86 3.36 7.47 5.62
CA LYS A 86 2.12 8.25 5.75
C LYS A 86 1.13 7.60 6.70
N ALA A 87 0.90 6.28 6.56
CA ALA A 87 0.03 5.54 7.46
C ALA A 87 0.52 5.61 8.91
N ALA A 88 1.80 5.39 9.15
CA ALA A 88 2.42 5.52 10.46
C ALA A 88 2.25 6.93 11.05
N GLY A 89 2.45 7.97 10.23
CA GLY A 89 2.21 9.36 10.62
C GLY A 89 0.74 9.64 10.99
N GLN A 90 -0.21 9.12 10.20
CA GLN A 90 -1.64 9.26 10.46
C GLN A 90 -2.06 8.53 11.74
N PHE A 91 -1.60 7.29 11.96
CA PHE A 91 -1.88 6.56 13.19
C PHE A 91 -1.22 7.20 14.42
N GLY A 92 -0.01 7.74 14.27
CA GLY A 92 0.66 8.51 15.33
C GLY A 92 -0.13 9.77 15.71
N ALA A 93 -0.57 10.55 14.71
CA ALA A 93 -1.40 11.73 14.93
C ALA A 93 -2.75 11.37 15.54
N ALA A 94 -3.41 10.30 15.07
CA ALA A 94 -4.67 9.82 15.62
C ALA A 94 -4.52 9.35 17.07
N ALA A 95 -3.42 8.68 17.42
CA ALA A 95 -3.13 8.28 18.79
C ALA A 95 -2.94 9.50 19.71
N LEU A 96 -2.18 10.51 19.27
CA LEU A 96 -1.99 11.75 20.03
C LEU A 96 -3.31 12.54 20.18
N ALA A 97 -4.08 12.67 19.10
CA ALA A 97 -5.37 13.35 19.12
C ALA A 97 -6.35 12.62 20.06
N GLY A 98 -6.43 11.29 19.97
CA GLY A 98 -7.25 10.47 20.87
C GLY A 98 -6.83 10.62 22.34
N TRP A 99 -5.52 10.65 22.62
CA TRP A 99 -5.00 10.90 23.97
C TRP A 99 -5.40 12.29 24.49
N MET A 100 -5.27 13.34 23.67
CA MET A 100 -5.71 14.69 24.03
C MET A 100 -7.22 14.76 24.26
N THR A 101 -8.02 14.10 23.41
CA THR A 101 -9.47 14.02 23.60
C THR A 101 -9.83 13.36 24.93
N LEU A 102 -9.19 12.24 25.28
CA LEU A 102 -9.43 11.54 26.54
C LEU A 102 -9.02 12.38 27.76
N LEU A 103 -7.93 13.14 27.66
CA LEU A 103 -7.50 14.08 28.70
C LEU A 103 -8.55 15.18 28.93
N PHE A 104 -8.95 15.89 27.87
CA PHE A 104 -9.94 16.96 27.99
C PHE A 104 -11.32 16.43 28.41
N LEU A 105 -11.71 15.26 27.91
CA LEU A 105 -12.94 14.59 28.34
C LEU A 105 -12.88 14.27 29.84
N SER A 106 -11.74 13.82 30.35
CA SER A 106 -11.57 13.54 31.78
C SER A 106 -11.70 14.81 32.64
N LEU A 107 -11.11 15.92 32.20
CA LEU A 107 -11.24 17.21 32.88
C LEU A 107 -12.68 17.73 32.84
N ALA A 108 -13.35 17.60 31.68
CA ALA A 108 -14.75 18.00 31.54
C ALA A 108 -15.67 17.20 32.45
N VAL A 109 -15.51 15.86 32.50
CA VAL A 109 -16.27 15.00 33.40
C VAL A 109 -15.96 15.31 34.86
N TRP A 110 -14.69 15.55 35.19
CA TRP A 110 -14.31 15.94 36.55
C TRP A 110 -15.01 17.23 36.98
N GLU A 111 -14.92 18.30 36.19
CA GLU A 111 -15.53 19.59 36.54
C GLU A 111 -17.06 19.49 36.61
N TRP A 112 -17.68 18.79 35.66
CA TRP A 112 -19.11 18.53 35.69
C TRP A 112 -19.53 17.79 36.97
N LEU A 113 -18.81 16.72 37.32
CA LEU A 113 -19.11 15.91 38.49
C LEU A 113 -18.79 16.65 39.80
N SER A 114 -17.77 17.51 39.78
CA SER A 114 -17.43 18.37 40.93
C SER A 114 -18.56 19.32 41.27
N SER A 115 -19.21 19.90 40.25
CA SER A 115 -20.40 20.74 40.42
C SER A 115 -21.64 19.93 40.81
N ALA A 116 -21.79 18.70 40.31
CA ALA A 116 -22.94 17.86 40.63
C ALA A 116 -22.91 17.28 42.04
N LEU A 117 -21.71 17.06 42.60
CA LEU A 117 -21.49 16.50 43.93
C LEU A 117 -21.14 17.54 45.00
N ASP A 118 -21.07 18.83 44.63
CA ASP A 118 -20.53 19.92 45.46
C ASP A 118 -19.16 19.58 46.09
N SER A 119 -18.38 18.70 45.45
CA SER A 119 -17.11 18.20 45.98
C SER A 119 -16.15 17.76 44.86
N ARG A 120 -15.05 18.51 44.73
CA ARG A 120 -13.95 18.17 43.81
C ARG A 120 -13.22 16.88 44.17
N GLY A 121 -13.13 16.56 45.46
CA GLY A 121 -12.41 15.37 45.94
C GLY A 121 -13.11 14.06 45.55
N TRP A 122 -14.43 13.99 45.71
CA TRP A 122 -15.19 12.80 45.30
C TRP A 122 -15.27 12.65 43.79
N ALA A 123 -15.38 13.75 43.05
CA ALA A 123 -15.28 13.72 41.59
C ALA A 123 -13.93 13.12 41.12
N ALA A 124 -12.83 13.53 41.75
CA ALA A 124 -11.50 12.98 41.49
C ALA A 124 -11.44 11.46 41.64
N VAL A 125 -11.95 10.96 42.77
CA VAL A 125 -11.93 9.53 43.11
C VAL A 125 -12.75 8.73 42.11
N ILE A 126 -13.90 9.25 41.68
CA ILE A 126 -14.75 8.58 40.68
C ILE A 126 -14.04 8.52 39.32
N VAL A 127 -13.48 9.63 38.83
CA VAL A 127 -12.76 9.67 37.56
C VAL A 127 -11.53 8.74 37.60
N MET A 128 -10.81 8.72 38.72
CA MET A 128 -9.70 7.80 38.95
C MET A 128 -10.15 6.33 38.93
N ALA A 129 -11.27 6.00 39.59
CA ALA A 129 -11.81 4.64 39.61
C ALA A 129 -12.19 4.16 38.20
N VAL A 130 -12.83 5.03 37.40
CA VAL A 130 -13.17 4.72 36.00
C VAL A 130 -11.91 4.42 35.18
N TRP A 131 -10.89 5.27 35.26
CA TRP A 131 -9.62 5.03 34.56
C TRP A 131 -8.89 3.78 35.06
N GLY A 132 -8.97 3.48 36.36
CA GLY A 132 -8.44 2.25 36.93
C GLY A 132 -9.09 1.00 36.34
N ILE A 133 -10.41 1.01 36.15
CA ILE A 133 -11.14 -0.08 35.48
C ILE A 133 -10.71 -0.21 34.02
N VAL A 134 -10.64 0.91 33.28
CA VAL A 134 -10.17 0.92 31.89
C VAL A 134 -8.76 0.32 31.78
N ALA A 135 -7.83 0.75 32.64
CA ALA A 135 -6.46 0.24 32.69
C ALA A 135 -6.42 -1.27 32.98
N ALA A 136 -7.21 -1.75 33.94
CA ALA A 136 -7.28 -3.17 34.27
C ALA A 136 -7.78 -4.02 33.08
N VAL A 137 -8.81 -3.54 32.36
CA VAL A 137 -9.33 -4.22 31.16
C VAL A 137 -8.29 -4.25 30.04
N LEU A 138 -7.64 -3.11 29.75
CA LEU A 138 -6.61 -3.03 28.72
C LEU A 138 -5.41 -3.93 29.05
N ALA A 139 -4.96 -3.95 30.30
CA ALA A 139 -3.88 -4.83 30.75
C ALA A 139 -4.27 -6.31 30.60
N ALA A 140 -5.51 -6.68 30.93
CA ALA A 140 -6.00 -8.04 30.77
C ALA A 140 -6.08 -8.46 29.28
N MET A 141 -6.56 -7.58 28.40
CA MET A 141 -6.59 -7.82 26.96
C MET A 141 -5.18 -7.96 26.38
N GLY A 142 -4.26 -7.03 26.71
CA GLY A 142 -2.88 -7.08 26.26
C GLY A 142 -2.17 -8.36 26.71
N ARG A 143 -2.42 -8.80 27.95
CA ARG A 143 -1.87 -10.07 28.45
C ARG A 143 -2.36 -11.28 27.65
N ARG A 144 -3.64 -11.32 27.27
CA ARG A 144 -4.20 -12.39 26.42
C ARG A 144 -3.57 -12.40 25.02
N THR A 145 -3.44 -11.23 24.39
CA THR A 145 -2.80 -11.11 23.06
C THR A 145 -1.35 -11.57 23.10
N THR A 146 -0.57 -11.15 24.10
CA THR A 146 0.84 -11.58 24.24
C THR A 146 0.97 -13.08 24.48
N GLN A 147 0.06 -13.68 25.25
CA GLN A 147 0.04 -15.13 25.48
C GLN A 147 -0.27 -15.92 24.20
N GLN A 148 -1.14 -15.40 23.33
CA GLN A 148 -1.42 -16.02 22.03
C GLN A 148 -0.22 -15.96 21.10
N ILE A 149 0.55 -14.87 21.11
CA ILE A 149 1.76 -14.71 20.29
C ILE A 149 2.90 -15.65 20.76
N GLN A 150 3.05 -15.85 22.07
CA GLN A 150 4.04 -16.79 22.62
C GLN A 150 3.72 -18.28 22.32
N GLY A 151 2.50 -18.57 21.86
CA GLY A 151 2.01 -19.90 21.50
C GLY A 151 2.39 -20.40 20.10
N LEU A 152 3.32 -19.76 19.36
CA LEU A 152 3.87 -20.27 18.09
C LEU A 152 5.26 -20.94 18.29
N PRO A 153 5.35 -22.16 18.87
CA PRO A 153 6.62 -22.88 19.03
C PRO A 153 7.23 -23.38 17.71
N ARG A 154 6.46 -23.40 16.60
CA ARG A 154 6.90 -24.00 15.33
C ARG A 154 7.84 -23.13 14.50
N THR A 155 7.89 -21.83 14.72
CA THR A 155 8.79 -20.92 13.97
C THR A 155 10.13 -20.70 14.68
N THR A 156 10.17 -20.85 16.01
CA THR A 156 11.41 -20.75 16.78
C THR A 156 12.25 -22.03 16.73
N GLU A 157 11.64 -23.21 16.59
CA GLU A 157 12.37 -24.47 16.36
C GLU A 157 13.11 -24.48 15.02
N THR A 158 12.49 -24.00 13.94
CA THR A 158 13.13 -23.93 12.61
C THR A 158 14.25 -22.89 12.58
N ALA A 159 14.07 -21.73 13.21
CA ALA A 159 15.12 -20.70 13.30
C ALA A 159 16.32 -21.15 14.17
N LYS A 160 16.08 -21.96 15.21
CA LYS A 160 17.13 -22.56 16.06
C LYS A 160 17.88 -23.72 15.40
N ARG A 161 17.39 -24.29 14.29
CA ARG A 161 18.10 -25.33 13.50
C ARG A 161 19.03 -24.77 12.42
N VAL A 162 18.97 -23.47 12.12
CA VAL A 162 19.84 -22.82 11.12
C VAL A 162 21.32 -22.66 11.56
N PRO A 163 21.70 -22.54 12.85
CA PRO A 163 23.12 -22.40 13.20
C PRO A 163 23.93 -23.71 13.04
N ASP A 164 23.29 -24.88 13.14
CA ASP A 164 24.00 -26.16 13.03
C ASP A 164 24.41 -26.49 11.58
N ALA A 165 23.66 -25.97 10.60
CA ALA A 165 24.00 -26.11 9.18
C ALA A 165 25.19 -25.24 8.73
N LEU A 166 25.59 -24.25 9.54
CA LEU A 166 26.73 -23.37 9.27
C LEU A 166 28.00 -23.75 10.04
N LYS A 167 27.95 -24.76 10.94
CA LYS A 167 29.09 -25.18 11.77
C LYS A 167 29.69 -26.55 11.43
N GLY A 168 29.04 -27.36 10.58
CA GLY A 168 29.62 -28.62 10.14
C GLY A 168 30.30 -28.45 8.80
N ASN A 169 31.63 -28.24 8.75
CA ASN A 169 32.52 -28.56 7.62
C ASN A 169 34.03 -28.28 7.85
N GLU A 170 34.55 -28.15 9.08
CA GLU A 170 35.98 -27.83 9.26
C GLU A 170 36.92 -28.97 9.71
N GLU A 171 36.47 -30.16 10.11
CA GLU A 171 37.44 -31.18 10.62
C GLU A 171 37.13 -32.62 10.17
N ALA A 172 37.43 -32.92 8.91
CA ALA A 172 37.76 -34.29 8.48
C ALA A 172 38.51 -34.28 7.15
N ARG A 173 39.78 -33.86 7.15
CA ARG A 173 40.76 -34.33 6.17
C ARG A 173 42.18 -34.29 6.71
#